data_AF-A0A1I4KFD9-F1
#
_entry.id   AF-A0A1I4KFD9-F1
#
_cell.length_a   1.000
_cell.length_b   1.000
_cell.length_c   1.000
_cell.angle_alpha   90.00
_cell.angle_beta   90.00
_cell.angle_gamma   90.00
#
_symmetry.space_group_name_H-M   'P 1'
#
loop_
_entity.id
_entity.type
_entity.pdbx_description
1 polymer ?
#
loop_
_entity_poly.entity_id
_entity_poly.type
_entity_poly.pdbx_seq_one_letter_code
_entity_poly.pdbx_strand_id
1 'polypeptide(L)' 'MKAFACGDVIPGCSARFSASDEGGILAQVAGHAAADHGVTDVTPELVQAVRDHIHTT' A
#
# COMPACT_ATOMS: atom_id res chain seq x y z
N MET A 1 -9.16 -9.70 8.80
CA MET A 1 -7.90 -9.57 8.05
C MET A 1 -8.04 -8.35 7.15
N LYS A 2 -6.94 -7.67 6.80
CA LYS A 2 -6.95 -6.49 5.94
C LYS A 2 -6.23 -6.82 4.64
N ALA A 3 -6.68 -6.22 3.54
CA ALA A 3 -6.06 -6.35 2.23
C ALA A 3 -6.00 -5.02 1.49
N PHE A 4 -5.02 -4.91 0.58
CA PHE A 4 -4.80 -3.76 -0.28
C PHE A 4 -4.19 -4.21 -1.61
N ALA A 5 -4.60 -3.59 -2.73
CA ALA A 5 -3.97 -3.78 -4.03
C ALA A 5 -3.31 -2.47 -4.48
N CYS A 6 -2.02 -2.54 -4.82
CA CYS A 6 -1.27 -1.35 -5.26
C CYS A 6 -1.88 -0.71 -6.51
N GLY A 7 -2.49 -1.53 -7.38
CA GLY A 7 -3.19 -1.09 -8.58
C GLY A 7 -4.33 -0.08 -8.34
N ASP A 8 -4.87 -0.01 -7.12
CA ASP A 8 -5.87 0.99 -6.75
C ASP A 8 -5.28 2.41 -6.62
N VAL A 9 -3.97 2.53 -6.40
CA VAL A 9 -3.23 3.80 -6.29
C VAL A 9 -2.33 4.04 -7.51
N ILE A 10 -1.65 3.00 -8.01
CA ILE A 10 -0.73 3.06 -9.15
C ILE A 10 -1.28 2.17 -10.28
N PRO A 11 -1.96 2.75 -11.28
CA PRO A 11 -2.52 1.99 -12.40
C PRO A 11 -1.46 1.12 -13.08
N GLY A 12 -1.77 -0.17 -13.24
CA GLY A 12 -0.89 -1.16 -13.86
C GLY A 12 0.01 -1.93 -12.88
N CYS A 13 0.06 -1.57 -11.59
CA CYS A 13 0.72 -2.38 -10.58
C CYS A 13 -0.19 -3.55 -10.13
N SER A 14 0.34 -4.78 -10.12
CA SER A 14 -0.40 -5.99 -9.75
C SER A 14 -0.12 -6.47 -8.32
N ALA A 15 0.73 -5.75 -7.56
CA ALA A 15 1.07 -6.11 -6.19
C ALA A 15 -0.16 -6.09 -5.27
N ARG A 16 -0.26 -7.11 -4.41
CA ARG A 16 -1.34 -7.28 -3.43
C ARG A 16 -0.73 -7.59 -2.07
N PHE A 17 -1.33 -7.03 -1.03
CA PHE A 17 -0.85 -7.11 0.34
C PHE A 17 -1.99 -7.56 1.26
N SER A 18 -1.63 -8.32 2.28
CA SER A 18 -2.55 -8.74 3.34
C SER A 18 -1.85 -8.71 4.69
N ALA A 19 -2.56 -8.28 5.74
CA ALA A 19 -2.04 -8.23 7.10
C ALA A 19 -3.19 -8.30 8.14
N SER A 20 -2.84 -8.44 9.41
CA SER A 20 -3.81 -8.42 10.51
C SER A 20 -4.47 -7.04 10.68
N ASP A 21 -3.74 -5.98 10.34
CA ASP A 21 -4.09 -4.58 10.57
C ASP A 21 -3.46 -3.67 9.50
N GLU A 22 -3.90 -2.40 9.47
CA GLU A 22 -3.43 -1.40 8.50
C GLU A 22 -1.92 -1.13 8.63
N GLY A 23 -1.36 -1.20 9.85
CA GLY A 23 0.07 -1.01 10.07
C GLY A 23 0.90 -2.04 9.32
N GLY A 24 0.48 -3.32 9.39
CA GLY A 24 1.11 -4.39 8.63
C GLY A 24 0.99 -4.23 7.10
N ILE A 25 -0.09 -3.62 6.60
CA ILE A 25 -0.20 -3.27 5.17
C ILE A 25 0.79 -2.16 4.81
N LEU A 26 0.80 -1.06 5.56
CA LEU A 26 1.63 0.11 5.28
C LEU A 26 3.13 -0.23 5.30
N ALA A 27 3.57 -1.11 6.20
CA ALA A 27 4.96 -1.58 6.24
C ALA A 27 5.37 -2.34 4.96
N GLN A 28 4.48 -3.21 4.44
CA GLN A 28 4.73 -3.93 3.19
C GLN A 28 4.71 -2.98 1.98
N VAL A 29 3.75 -2.07 1.94
CA VAL A 29 3.62 -1.07 0.86
C VAL A 29 4.85 -0.17 0.81
N ALA A 30 5.37 0.30 1.94
CA ALA A 30 6.57 1.15 1.97
C ALA A 30 7.80 0.44 1.37
N GLY A 31 7.99 -0.84 1.69
CA GLY A 31 9.07 -1.64 1.11
C GLY A 31 8.93 -1.81 -0.41
N HIS A 32 7.71 -2.12 -0.87
CA HIS A 32 7.40 -2.23 -2.30
C HIS A 32 7.56 -0.89 -3.04
N ALA A 33 7.04 0.20 -2.49
CA ALA A 33 7.10 1.52 -3.10
C ALA A 33 8.56 1.97 -3.33
N ALA A 34 9.46 1.70 -2.39
CA ALA A 34 10.88 1.97 -2.54
C ALA A 34 11.55 1.07 -3.60
N ALA A 35 11.25 -0.23 -3.61
CA ALA A 35 11.91 -1.20 -4.48
C ALA A 35 11.45 -1.15 -5.94
N ASP A 36 10.14 -1.04 -6.17
CA ASP A 36 9.53 -1.17 -7.50
C ASP A 36 9.18 0.17 -8.14
N HIS A 37 9.00 1.22 -7.33
CA HIS A 37 8.57 2.54 -7.80
C HIS A 37 9.57 3.66 -7.49
N GLY A 38 10.66 3.37 -6.76
CA GLY A 38 11.65 4.38 -6.36
C GLY A 38 11.09 5.46 -5.43
N VAL A 39 9.94 5.21 -4.81
CA VAL A 39 9.28 6.15 -3.89
C VAL A 39 9.96 6.02 -2.52
N THR A 40 10.87 6.93 -2.24
CA THR A 40 11.61 6.99 -0.96
C THR A 40 11.04 8.02 0.00
N ASP A 41 10.28 8.99 -0.51
CA ASP A 41 9.53 9.96 0.29
C ASP A 41 8.05 9.55 0.35
N VAL A 42 7.63 9.07 1.53
CA VAL A 42 6.26 8.61 1.77
C VAL A 42 5.49 9.73 2.45
N THR A 43 4.81 10.54 1.64
CA THR A 43 4.04 11.70 2.13
C THR A 43 2.79 11.27 2.91
N PRO A 44 2.27 12.11 3.82
CA PRO A 44 1.00 11.85 4.50
C PRO A 44 -0.18 11.63 3.53
N GLU A 45 -0.18 12.32 2.39
CA GLU A 45 -1.21 12.18 1.34
C GLU A 45 -1.13 10.80 0.68
N LEU A 46 0.07 10.31 0.35
CA LEU A 46 0.25 8.96 -0.18
C LEU A 46 -0.20 7.91 0.84
N VAL A 47 0.11 8.13 2.11
CA VAL A 47 -0.32 7.24 3.20
C VAL A 47 -1.84 7.23 3.34
N GLN A 48 -2.52 8.37 3.18
CA GLN A 48 -3.98 8.41 3.18
C GLN A 48 -4.57 7.71 1.95
N ALA A 49 -4.03 7.97 0.75
CA ALA A 49 -4.46 7.29 -0.47
C ALA A 49 -4.38 5.76 -0.33
N VAL A 50 -3.32 5.23 0.28
CA VAL A 50 -3.24 3.79 0.56
C VAL A 50 -4.33 3.35 1.55
N ARG A 51 -4.54 4.09 2.66
CA ARG A 51 -5.54 3.75 3.69
C ARG A 51 -6.96 3.72 3.15
N ASP A 52 -7.34 4.67 2.31
CA ASP A 52 -8.68 4.74 1.69
C ASP A 52 -9.02 3.48 0.87
N HIS A 53 -8.01 2.74 0.40
CA HIS A 53 -8.17 1.51 -0.37
C HIS A 53 -7.90 0.22 0.44
N ILE A 54 -7.58 0.32 1.74
CA ILE A 54 -7.48 -0.85 2.62
C ILE A 54 -8.89 -1.32 3.01
N HIS A 55 -9.22 -2.55 2.64
CA HIS A 55 -10.50 -3.16 3.00
C HIS A 55 -10.32 -4.36 3.92
N THR A 56 -11.37 -4.66 4.68
CA THR A 56 -11.46 -5.90 5.45
C THR A 56 -11.84 -7.04 4.51
N THR A 57 -11.14 -8.16 4.62
CA THR A 57 -11.44 -9.43 3.95
C THR A 57 -11.87 -10.48 4.96
#